data_AF-A0A2I2FHF7-F1
#
_entry.id   AF-A0A2I2FHF7-F1
#
_cell.length_a   1.000
_cell.length_b   1.000
_cell.length_c   1.000
_cell.angle_alpha   90.00
_cell.angle_beta   90.00
_cell.angle_gamma   90.00
#
_symmetry.space_group_name_H-M   'P 1'
#
loop_
_entity.id
_entity.type
_entity.pdbx_description
1 polymer ?
#
loop_
_entity_poly.entity_id
_entity_poly.type
_entity_poly.pdbx_seq_one_letter_code
_entity_poly.pdbx_strand_id
1 'polypeptide(L)'
;MGNDEPVAVKFKAETLETEGKEGDLTASIQRYFHTSTFSDLTIVTSDQRFEVHKLIVCGQSGYFSNLFKHNWKEVTDNAIRLEEDDPRAVEAMIHFLYGFNYDSSGSDRGRTSPMLFNVNVYQTGDKYDIPKLKEQAKEKFAVALKNCWEMDDFPVAIERAYSTTVASDRGLRDLLVDTCLEHIDKLLGNDDFKRVLRETLDFAADLVQKRDYQSGRTTYRCPDCSEDWSVVCSTTVAYCPLCGYRATWSRHVKNNT
;
A
#
# COMPACT_ATOMS: atom_id res chain seq x y z
N MET A 1 -12.41 -14.95 33.81
CA MET A 1 -12.60 -15.33 32.39
C MET A 1 -13.76 -14.50 31.88
N GLY A 2 -13.45 -13.30 31.40
CA GLY A 2 -14.46 -12.41 30.84
C GLY A 2 -14.71 -12.83 29.41
N ASN A 3 -15.97 -13.12 29.07
CA ASN A 3 -16.39 -13.29 27.69
C ASN A 3 -16.45 -11.90 27.06
N ASP A 4 -15.34 -11.46 26.46
CA ASP A 4 -15.37 -10.34 25.51
C ASP A 4 -15.95 -10.90 24.20
N GLU A 5 -17.27 -10.96 24.12
CA GLU A 5 -17.94 -11.20 22.83
C GLU A 5 -17.67 -10.01 21.90
N PRO A 6 -17.32 -10.25 20.62
CA PRO A 6 -17.07 -9.18 19.67
C PRO A 6 -18.29 -8.26 19.57
N VAL A 7 -18.04 -6.96 19.67
CA VAL A 7 -19.10 -5.96 19.70
C VAL A 7 -19.68 -5.86 18.29
N ALA A 8 -20.99 -6.07 18.17
CA ALA A 8 -21.69 -5.74 16.94
C ALA A 8 -21.47 -4.25 16.65
N VAL A 9 -20.77 -3.94 15.57
CA VAL A 9 -20.55 -2.56 15.15
C VAL A 9 -21.86 -2.07 14.56
N LYS A 10 -22.73 -1.57 15.44
CA LYS A 10 -23.87 -0.76 15.05
C LYS A 10 -23.42 0.68 15.18
N PHE A 11 -22.98 1.26 14.06
CA PHE A 11 -22.77 2.71 14.02
C PHE A 11 -24.09 3.37 14.41
N LYS A 12 -24.04 4.21 15.44
CA LYS A 12 -25.18 5.06 15.79
C LYS A 12 -25.49 5.87 14.54
N ALA A 13 -26.67 5.61 13.98
CA ALA A 13 -27.28 6.51 13.03
C ALA A 13 -27.49 7.85 13.76
N GLU A 14 -26.50 8.72 13.72
CA GLU A 14 -26.77 10.14 13.79
C GLU A 14 -27.64 10.41 12.56
N THR A 15 -28.92 10.63 12.83
CA THR A 15 -30.02 10.93 11.92
C THR A 15 -29.57 11.63 10.63
N LEU A 16 -29.15 10.83 9.67
CA LEU A 16 -29.18 11.16 8.25
C LEU A 16 -30.46 10.51 7.74
N GLU A 17 -31.58 11.17 8.03
CA GLU A 17 -32.79 11.04 7.21
C GLU A 17 -32.47 11.63 5.83
N THR A 18 -31.65 10.92 5.05
CA THR A 18 -31.65 11.13 3.62
C THR A 18 -32.88 10.41 3.10
N GLU A 19 -33.91 11.17 2.74
CA GLU A 19 -34.92 10.73 1.77
C GLU A 19 -34.19 10.28 0.50
N GLY A 20 -33.71 9.03 0.51
CA GLY A 20 -33.00 8.44 -0.60
C GLY A 20 -33.98 8.32 -1.74
N LYS A 21 -33.82 9.15 -2.79
CA LYS A 21 -34.55 8.98 -4.04
C LYS A 21 -34.36 7.55 -4.51
N GLU A 22 -35.46 6.80 -4.59
CA GLU A 22 -35.46 5.47 -5.18
C GLU A 22 -34.82 5.54 -6.57
N GLY A 23 -33.77 4.73 -6.82
CA GLY A 23 -33.04 4.70 -8.09
C GLY A 23 -31.53 4.95 -8.02
N ASP A 24 -30.97 5.43 -6.90
CA ASP A 24 -29.52 5.47 -6.68
C ASP A 24 -29.03 4.16 -6.05
N LEU A 25 -28.31 3.37 -6.84
CA LEU A 25 -27.78 2.06 -6.40
C LEU A 25 -26.74 2.21 -5.27
N THR A 26 -25.83 3.18 -5.37
CA THR A 26 -24.77 3.37 -4.37
C THR A 26 -25.37 3.78 -3.04
N ALA A 27 -26.25 4.78 -3.03
CA ALA A 27 -26.94 5.21 -1.82
C ALA A 27 -27.78 4.08 -1.20
N SER A 28 -28.41 3.26 -2.04
CA SER A 28 -29.21 2.11 -1.57
C SER A 28 -28.34 1.04 -0.91
N ILE A 29 -27.22 0.65 -1.54
CA ILE A 29 -26.28 -0.35 -1.01
C ILE A 29 -25.65 0.14 0.31
N GLN A 30 -25.27 1.41 0.38
CA GLN A 30 -24.77 2.04 1.60
C GLN A 30 -25.81 2.05 2.73
N ARG A 31 -27.07 2.36 2.41
CA ARG A 31 -28.16 2.28 3.39
C ARG A 31 -28.36 0.86 3.91
N TYR A 32 -28.36 -0.14 3.02
CA TYR A 32 -28.54 -1.54 3.40
C TYR A 32 -27.39 -2.09 4.24
N PHE A 33 -26.17 -1.59 4.06
CA PHE A 33 -25.06 -1.87 4.98
C PHE A 33 -25.39 -1.43 6.40
N HIS A 34 -25.80 -0.18 6.58
CA HIS A 34 -26.11 0.38 7.90
C HIS A 34 -27.30 -0.29 8.59
N THR A 35 -28.34 -0.63 7.84
CA THR A 35 -29.55 -1.26 8.39
C THR A 35 -29.45 -2.78 8.48
N SER A 36 -28.41 -3.37 7.90
CA SER A 36 -28.24 -4.82 7.70
C SER A 36 -29.38 -5.48 6.90
N THR A 37 -30.21 -4.69 6.21
CA THR A 37 -31.34 -5.20 5.43
C THR A 37 -30.84 -6.02 4.25
N PHE A 38 -31.31 -7.27 4.10
CA PHE A 38 -30.86 -8.23 3.07
C PHE A 38 -29.43 -8.76 3.24
N SER A 39 -28.80 -8.55 4.40
CA SER A 39 -27.54 -9.23 4.73
C SER A 39 -27.74 -10.75 4.75
N ASP A 40 -26.77 -11.47 4.22
CA ASP A 40 -26.78 -12.93 4.04
C ASP A 40 -25.41 -13.57 4.35
N LEU A 41 -24.50 -12.77 4.90
CA LEU A 41 -23.16 -13.13 5.31
C LEU A 41 -22.73 -12.28 6.51
N THR A 42 -22.10 -12.90 7.49
CA THR A 42 -21.40 -12.19 8.57
C THR A 42 -19.89 -12.30 8.39
N ILE A 43 -19.16 -11.19 8.48
CA ILE A 43 -17.69 -11.19 8.64
C ILE A 43 -17.37 -10.82 10.09
N VAL A 44 -16.51 -11.61 10.74
CA VAL A 44 -16.13 -11.45 12.15
C VAL A 44 -14.63 -11.23 12.24
N THR A 45 -14.20 -10.16 12.89
CA THR A 45 -12.80 -9.93 13.29
C THR A 45 -12.64 -10.21 14.78
N SER A 46 -11.44 -9.98 15.33
CA SER A 46 -11.19 -10.16 16.77
C SER A 46 -12.06 -9.26 17.67
N ASP A 47 -12.51 -8.09 17.19
CA ASP A 47 -13.27 -7.13 17.99
C ASP A 47 -14.54 -6.58 17.31
N GLN A 48 -14.83 -6.96 16.06
CA GLN A 48 -15.97 -6.46 15.28
C GLN A 48 -16.75 -7.57 14.58
N ARG A 49 -18.04 -7.31 14.36
CA ARG A 49 -18.93 -8.14 13.56
C ARG A 49 -19.64 -7.28 12.52
N PHE A 50 -19.60 -7.69 11.26
CA PHE A 50 -20.18 -7.00 10.12
C PHE A 50 -21.22 -7.87 9.43
N GLU A 51 -22.46 -7.39 9.38
CA GLU A 51 -23.52 -8.00 8.57
C GLU A 51 -23.44 -7.44 7.14
N VAL A 52 -22.99 -8.27 6.21
CA VAL A 52 -22.66 -7.89 4.84
C VAL A 52 -23.46 -8.72 3.82
N HIS A 53 -23.29 -8.37 2.55
CA HIS A 53 -24.05 -8.92 1.45
C HIS A 53 -23.10 -9.66 0.51
N LYS A 54 -23.31 -10.97 0.31
CA LYS A 54 -22.47 -11.82 -0.53
C LYS A 54 -22.30 -11.24 -1.92
N LEU A 55 -23.36 -10.71 -2.53
CA LEU A 55 -23.30 -10.14 -3.87
C LEU A 55 -22.27 -8.99 -3.97
N ILE A 56 -22.22 -8.11 -2.97
CA ILE A 56 -21.32 -6.96 -2.93
C ILE A 56 -19.88 -7.40 -2.68
N VAL A 57 -19.69 -8.29 -1.71
CA VAL A 57 -18.37 -8.79 -1.30
C VAL A 57 -17.75 -9.68 -2.40
N CYS A 58 -18.50 -10.65 -2.92
CA CYS A 58 -18.04 -11.56 -3.97
C CYS A 58 -17.90 -10.88 -5.33
N GLY A 59 -18.65 -9.80 -5.59
CA GLY A 59 -18.57 -9.05 -6.84
C GLY A 59 -17.27 -8.26 -6.98
N GLN A 60 -16.55 -8.03 -5.87
CA GLN A 60 -15.36 -7.19 -5.81
C GLN A 60 -14.11 -7.90 -5.30
N SER A 61 -14.26 -9.09 -4.73
CA SER A 61 -13.16 -9.92 -4.22
C SER A 61 -13.15 -11.27 -4.93
N GLY A 62 -12.04 -11.58 -5.60
CA GLY A 62 -11.84 -12.90 -6.19
C GLY A 62 -11.76 -13.99 -5.12
N TYR A 63 -11.16 -13.69 -3.95
CA TYR A 63 -11.11 -14.59 -2.80
C TYR A 63 -12.52 -15.00 -2.34
N PHE A 64 -13.36 -14.04 -2.00
CA PHE A 64 -14.71 -14.33 -1.51
C PHE A 64 -15.57 -14.99 -2.60
N SER A 65 -15.42 -14.57 -3.87
CA SER A 65 -16.10 -15.22 -5.00
C SER A 65 -15.77 -16.70 -5.09
N ASN A 66 -14.49 -17.06 -4.97
CA ASN A 66 -14.03 -18.44 -5.05
C ASN A 66 -14.43 -19.25 -3.81
N LEU A 67 -14.38 -18.64 -2.62
CA LEU A 67 -14.78 -19.26 -1.36
C LEU A 67 -16.21 -19.83 -1.43
N PHE A 68 -17.16 -19.05 -1.96
CA PHE A 68 -18.57 -19.49 -2.08
C PHE A 68 -18.85 -20.39 -3.28
N LYS A 69 -18.07 -20.31 -4.36
CA LYS A 69 -18.25 -21.20 -5.54
C LYS A 69 -17.89 -22.65 -5.27
N HIS A 70 -16.93 -22.90 -4.38
CA HIS A 70 -16.30 -24.20 -4.23
C HIS A 70 -16.81 -25.00 -3.01
N ASN A 71 -17.90 -24.58 -2.36
CA ASN A 71 -18.50 -25.26 -1.20
C ASN A 71 -17.47 -25.66 -0.12
N TRP A 72 -16.58 -24.73 0.27
CA TRP A 72 -15.58 -24.99 1.30
C TRP A 72 -16.27 -25.25 2.64
N LYS A 73 -15.71 -26.19 3.42
CA LYS A 73 -16.28 -26.63 4.72
C LYS A 73 -16.44 -25.50 5.76
N GLU A 74 -15.80 -24.36 5.53
CA GLU A 74 -15.90 -23.16 6.38
C GLU A 74 -17.26 -22.45 6.26
N VAL A 75 -18.07 -22.77 5.24
CA VAL A 75 -19.37 -22.11 5.00
C VAL A 75 -20.54 -22.95 5.55
N THR A 76 -20.41 -23.52 6.75
CA THR A 76 -21.56 -24.19 7.40
C THR A 76 -22.49 -23.22 8.14
N ASP A 77 -22.17 -21.92 8.23
CA ASP A 77 -22.91 -20.96 9.06
C ASP A 77 -23.04 -19.54 8.47
N ASN A 78 -22.82 -19.35 7.15
CA ASN A 78 -22.82 -18.02 6.51
C ASN A 78 -21.96 -16.97 7.26
N ALA A 79 -20.89 -17.41 7.92
CA ALA A 79 -20.01 -16.57 8.70
C ALA A 79 -18.55 -16.82 8.29
N ILE A 80 -17.78 -15.77 8.11
CA ILE A 80 -16.34 -15.82 7.83
C ILE A 80 -15.61 -15.19 9.02
N ARG A 81 -14.65 -15.93 9.58
CA ARG A 81 -13.85 -15.50 10.73
C ARG A 81 -12.46 -15.07 10.28
N LEU A 82 -12.15 -13.80 10.48
CA LEU A 82 -10.91 -13.10 10.15
C LEU A 82 -10.24 -12.61 11.45
N GLU A 83 -10.22 -13.46 12.47
CA GLU A 83 -9.77 -13.10 13.83
C GLU A 83 -8.26 -12.80 13.91
N GLU A 84 -7.48 -13.30 12.94
CA GLU A 84 -6.03 -13.06 12.82
C GLU A 84 -5.69 -11.80 12.02
N ASP A 85 -6.67 -11.19 11.35
CA ASP A 85 -6.47 -9.98 10.56
C ASP A 85 -6.63 -8.71 11.39
N ASP A 86 -5.95 -7.64 10.95
CA ASP A 86 -6.10 -6.31 11.53
C ASP A 86 -7.57 -5.84 11.35
N PRO A 87 -8.33 -5.66 12.44
CA PRO A 87 -9.75 -5.32 12.32
C PRO A 87 -10.01 -4.01 11.61
N ARG A 88 -9.09 -3.04 11.73
CA ARG A 88 -9.22 -1.71 11.10
C ARG A 88 -9.01 -1.80 9.60
N ALA A 89 -8.08 -2.64 9.16
CA ALA A 89 -7.86 -2.92 7.75
C ALA A 89 -9.04 -3.69 7.12
N VAL A 90 -9.64 -4.63 7.87
CA VAL A 90 -10.87 -5.33 7.46
C VAL A 90 -12.06 -4.37 7.39
N GLU A 91 -12.22 -3.47 8.36
CA GLU A 91 -13.24 -2.43 8.33
C GLU A 91 -13.08 -1.52 7.11
N ALA A 92 -11.86 -1.06 6.84
CA ALA A 92 -11.53 -0.26 5.65
C ALA A 92 -11.85 -1.01 4.35
N MET A 93 -11.52 -2.30 4.28
CA MET A 93 -11.89 -3.17 3.16
C MET A 93 -13.40 -3.22 2.99
N ILE A 94 -14.16 -3.47 4.05
CA ILE A 94 -15.63 -3.55 3.98
C ILE A 94 -16.21 -2.20 3.55
N HIS A 95 -15.75 -1.09 4.12
CA HIS A 95 -16.17 0.26 3.71
C HIS A 95 -15.91 0.52 2.23
N PHE A 96 -14.74 0.14 1.72
CA PHE A 96 -14.40 0.23 0.32
C PHE A 96 -15.39 -0.56 -0.56
N LEU A 97 -15.72 -1.80 -0.18
CA LEU A 97 -16.65 -2.64 -0.93
C LEU A 97 -18.06 -2.02 -1.04
N TYR A 98 -18.46 -1.19 -0.09
CA TYR A 98 -19.74 -0.48 -0.13
C TYR A 98 -19.64 0.94 -0.72
N GLY A 99 -18.48 1.31 -1.26
CA GLY A 99 -18.24 2.63 -1.86
C GLY A 99 -18.14 3.76 -0.83
N PHE A 100 -17.89 3.46 0.43
CA PHE A 100 -17.57 4.47 1.44
C PHE A 100 -16.12 4.91 1.32
N ASN A 101 -15.86 6.14 1.77
CA ASN A 101 -14.50 6.55 2.07
C ASN A 101 -14.03 5.84 3.34
N TYR A 102 -12.74 5.48 3.37
CA TYR A 102 -12.07 5.02 4.58
C TYR A 102 -10.82 5.86 4.83
N ASP A 103 -10.45 5.98 6.10
CA ASP A 103 -9.22 6.62 6.54
C ASP A 103 -8.77 6.04 7.89
N SER A 104 -7.65 6.56 8.40
CA SER A 104 -7.05 6.15 9.67
C SER A 104 -7.73 6.78 10.91
N SER A 105 -8.79 7.56 10.72
CA SER A 105 -9.50 8.26 11.80
C SER A 105 -10.73 7.51 12.34
N GLY A 106 -11.15 6.45 11.63
CA GLY A 106 -12.46 5.81 11.79
C GLY A 106 -12.72 4.95 13.04
N SER A 107 -11.88 4.95 14.07
CA SER A 107 -12.18 4.17 15.28
C SER A 107 -11.60 4.79 16.55
N ASP A 108 -12.45 4.99 17.56
CA ASP A 108 -12.09 5.38 18.94
C ASP A 108 -11.13 4.39 19.65
N ARG A 109 -10.76 3.29 18.97
CA ARG A 109 -9.99 2.16 19.51
C ARG A 109 -8.66 2.01 18.77
N GLY A 110 -7.65 2.73 19.26
CA GLY A 110 -6.26 2.58 18.82
C GLY A 110 -5.93 3.40 17.57
N ARG A 111 -5.22 4.50 17.77
CA ARG A 111 -4.77 5.37 16.67
C ARG A 111 -3.60 4.71 15.96
N THR A 112 -3.82 4.16 14.77
CA THR A 112 -2.74 3.71 13.87
C THR A 112 -2.32 4.89 12.99
N SER A 113 -1.02 5.06 12.75
CA SER A 113 -0.54 6.11 11.86
C SER A 113 -1.05 5.90 10.42
N PRO A 114 -1.28 6.97 9.64
CA PRO A 114 -1.73 6.84 8.25
C PRO A 114 -0.83 5.95 7.39
N MET A 115 0.48 5.91 7.67
CA MET A 115 1.42 5.03 6.96
C MET A 115 1.12 3.56 7.27
N LEU A 116 1.16 3.16 8.54
CA LEU A 116 0.92 1.78 8.95
C LEU A 116 -0.47 1.29 8.57
N PHE A 117 -1.48 2.15 8.72
CA PHE A 117 -2.85 1.84 8.33
C PHE A 117 -2.94 1.48 6.84
N ASN A 118 -2.38 2.30 5.95
CA ASN A 118 -2.43 2.02 4.51
C ASN A 118 -1.57 0.82 4.10
N VAL A 119 -0.47 0.52 4.82
CA VAL A 119 0.27 -0.75 4.60
C VAL A 119 -0.60 -1.96 4.94
N ASN A 120 -1.33 -1.93 6.07
CA ASN A 120 -2.23 -3.02 6.45
C ASN A 120 -3.40 -3.16 5.47
N VAL A 121 -3.99 -2.04 4.99
CA VAL A 121 -5.05 -2.07 3.97
C VAL A 121 -4.54 -2.59 2.63
N TYR A 122 -3.32 -2.24 2.24
CA TYR A 122 -2.68 -2.76 1.03
C TYR A 122 -2.53 -4.28 1.08
N GLN A 123 -2.02 -4.81 2.20
CA GLN A 123 -1.92 -6.25 2.46
C GLN A 123 -3.29 -6.91 2.44
N THR A 124 -4.30 -6.28 3.05
CA THR A 124 -5.68 -6.79 3.07
C THR A 124 -6.26 -6.87 1.66
N GLY A 125 -6.03 -5.84 0.82
CA GLY A 125 -6.44 -5.84 -0.58
C GLY A 125 -5.76 -6.93 -1.41
N ASP A 126 -4.51 -7.27 -1.09
CA ASP A 126 -3.81 -8.41 -1.72
C ASP A 126 -4.36 -9.77 -1.23
N LYS A 127 -4.44 -9.95 0.09
CA LYS A 127 -4.90 -11.19 0.75
C LYS A 127 -6.29 -11.62 0.28
N TYR A 128 -7.20 -10.65 0.14
CA TYR A 128 -8.58 -10.90 -0.27
C TYR A 128 -8.82 -10.71 -1.78
N ASP A 129 -7.77 -10.56 -2.59
CA ASP A 129 -7.85 -10.39 -4.04
C ASP A 129 -8.83 -9.29 -4.45
N ILE A 130 -8.56 -8.07 -3.96
CA ILE A 130 -9.30 -6.83 -4.24
C ILE A 130 -8.31 -5.81 -4.83
N PRO A 131 -7.95 -5.92 -6.13
CA PRO A 131 -6.90 -5.10 -6.74
C PRO A 131 -7.12 -3.59 -6.62
N LYS A 132 -8.37 -3.14 -6.70
CA LYS A 132 -8.72 -1.71 -6.59
C LYS A 132 -8.50 -1.16 -5.16
N LEU A 133 -8.73 -1.98 -4.13
CA LEU A 133 -8.43 -1.59 -2.75
C LEU A 133 -6.92 -1.48 -2.55
N LYS A 134 -6.17 -2.47 -3.05
CA LYS A 134 -4.70 -2.48 -3.04
C LYS A 134 -4.12 -1.24 -3.73
N GLU A 135 -4.67 -0.86 -4.88
CA GLU A 135 -4.28 0.36 -5.60
C GLU A 135 -4.60 1.63 -4.80
N GLN A 136 -5.81 1.77 -4.27
CA GLN A 136 -6.20 2.95 -3.49
C GLN A 136 -5.38 3.10 -2.18
N ALA A 137 -5.05 1.98 -1.52
CA ALA A 137 -4.20 1.98 -0.33
C ALA A 137 -2.78 2.45 -0.68
N LYS A 138 -2.23 2.06 -1.84
CA LYS A 138 -0.95 2.56 -2.33
C LYS A 138 -0.97 4.07 -2.57
N GLU A 139 -2.02 4.61 -3.18
CA GLU A 139 -2.17 6.05 -3.41
C GLU A 139 -2.22 6.83 -2.09
N LYS A 140 -3.04 6.36 -1.13
CA LYS A 140 -3.13 6.96 0.21
C LYS A 140 -1.81 6.85 0.98
N PHE A 141 -1.08 5.74 0.82
CA PHE A 141 0.25 5.56 1.39
C PHE A 141 1.25 6.56 0.81
N ALA A 142 1.27 6.78 -0.51
CA ALA A 142 2.13 7.78 -1.14
C ALA A 142 1.86 9.20 -0.60
N VAL A 143 0.59 9.55 -0.38
CA VAL A 143 0.22 10.83 0.26
C VAL A 143 0.73 10.89 1.70
N ALA A 144 0.61 9.80 2.47
CA ALA A 144 1.12 9.74 3.84
C ALA A 144 2.65 9.89 3.88
N LEU A 145 3.40 9.25 2.99
CA LEU A 145 4.85 9.38 2.91
C LEU A 145 5.26 10.83 2.64
N LYS A 146 4.66 11.46 1.64
CA LYS A 146 4.96 12.85 1.27
C LYS A 146 4.77 13.83 2.44
N ASN A 147 3.79 13.58 3.30
CA ASN A 147 3.42 14.48 4.38
C ASN A 147 4.05 14.11 5.74
N CYS A 148 4.45 12.85 5.93
CA CYS A 148 4.73 12.31 7.27
C CYS A 148 5.98 11.40 7.35
N TRP A 149 6.87 11.41 6.36
CA TRP A 149 8.10 10.62 6.39
C TRP A 149 9.01 10.94 7.59
N GLU A 150 8.91 12.13 8.17
CA GLU A 150 9.69 12.55 9.34
C GLU A 150 9.22 11.94 10.67
N MET A 151 8.06 11.27 10.67
CA MET A 151 7.47 10.70 11.87
C MET A 151 8.13 9.37 12.24
N ASP A 152 8.14 9.04 13.54
CA ASP A 152 8.74 7.81 14.09
C ASP A 152 8.13 6.51 13.52
N ASP A 153 6.92 6.60 12.97
CA ASP A 153 6.25 5.49 12.29
C ASP A 153 6.89 5.11 10.94
N PHE A 154 7.69 5.98 10.31
CA PHE A 154 8.21 5.74 8.97
C PHE A 154 9.16 4.52 8.91
N PRO A 155 10.17 4.36 9.79
CA PRO A 155 10.94 3.12 9.87
C PRO A 155 10.08 1.87 10.09
N VAL A 156 9.07 1.96 10.95
CA VAL A 156 8.14 0.83 11.22
C VAL A 156 7.33 0.47 9.96
N ALA A 157 6.92 1.47 9.18
CA ALA A 157 6.22 1.25 7.92
C ALA A 157 7.08 0.56 6.87
N ILE A 158 8.39 0.84 6.83
CA ILE A 158 9.34 0.13 5.97
C ILE A 158 9.40 -1.35 6.36
N GLU A 159 9.67 -1.63 7.64
CA GLU A 159 9.74 -2.99 8.16
C GLU A 159 8.44 -3.76 7.88
N ARG A 160 7.30 -3.14 8.17
CA ARG A 160 5.97 -3.74 7.91
C ARG A 160 5.80 -4.05 6.43
N ALA A 161 6.01 -3.09 5.54
CA ALA A 161 5.79 -3.28 4.11
C ALA A 161 6.66 -4.40 3.53
N TYR A 162 7.92 -4.52 3.96
CA TYR A 162 8.82 -5.59 3.50
C TYR A 162 8.48 -6.95 4.12
N SER A 163 7.94 -6.99 5.33
CA SER A 163 7.48 -8.24 5.97
C SER A 163 6.17 -8.78 5.41
N THR A 164 5.31 -7.92 4.83
CA THR A 164 3.96 -8.29 4.38
C THR A 164 3.80 -8.38 2.88
N THR A 165 4.84 -8.03 2.11
CA THR A 165 4.85 -8.12 0.65
C THR A 165 5.95 -9.06 0.18
N VAL A 166 5.77 -9.71 -0.97
CA VAL A 166 6.82 -10.52 -1.62
C VAL A 166 7.76 -9.63 -2.45
N ALA A 167 8.96 -10.13 -2.79
CA ALA A 167 9.98 -9.35 -3.50
C ALA A 167 9.53 -8.80 -4.86
N SER A 168 8.64 -9.51 -5.57
CA SER A 168 8.06 -9.07 -6.84
C SER A 168 6.99 -7.99 -6.69
N ASP A 169 6.44 -7.81 -5.48
CA ASP A 169 5.48 -6.74 -5.22
C ASP A 169 6.23 -5.43 -4.97
N ARG A 170 6.28 -4.61 -6.02
CA ARG A 170 7.00 -3.34 -6.03
C ARG A 170 6.14 -2.15 -5.59
N GLY A 171 4.86 -2.35 -5.27
CA GLY A 171 3.92 -1.25 -5.07
C GLY A 171 4.30 -0.32 -3.93
N LEU A 172 4.39 -0.83 -2.71
CA LEU A 172 4.84 -0.06 -1.54
C LEU A 172 6.36 0.04 -1.46
N ARG A 173 7.07 -1.03 -1.85
CA ARG A 173 8.54 -1.11 -1.75
C ARG A 173 9.22 -0.01 -2.56
N ASP A 174 8.76 0.27 -3.78
CA ASP A 174 9.37 1.33 -4.60
C ASP A 174 9.13 2.73 -4.04
N LEU A 175 7.92 2.99 -3.52
CA LEU A 175 7.59 4.27 -2.88
C LEU A 175 8.49 4.54 -1.67
N LEU A 176 8.68 3.53 -0.82
CA LEU A 176 9.56 3.61 0.35
C LEU A 176 11.00 3.90 -0.07
N VAL A 177 11.51 3.18 -1.06
CA VAL A 177 12.89 3.39 -1.55
C VAL A 177 13.04 4.80 -2.14
N ASP A 178 12.07 5.27 -2.94
CA ASP A 178 12.09 6.62 -3.50
C ASP A 178 12.13 7.69 -2.40
N THR A 179 11.21 7.63 -1.44
CA THR A 179 11.20 8.55 -0.30
C THR A 179 12.50 8.50 0.51
N CYS A 180 13.09 7.31 0.67
CA CYS A 180 14.37 7.17 1.36
C CYS A 180 15.52 7.81 0.61
N LEU A 181 15.59 7.66 -0.72
CA LEU A 181 16.64 8.27 -1.54
C LEU A 181 16.51 9.79 -1.58
N GLU A 182 15.28 10.31 -1.64
CA GLU A 182 15.00 11.75 -1.60
C GLU A 182 15.41 12.42 -0.29
N HIS A 183 15.37 11.69 0.83
CA HIS A 183 15.60 12.22 2.18
C HIS A 183 16.76 11.55 2.92
N ILE A 184 17.65 10.86 2.20
CA ILE A 184 18.65 9.96 2.78
C ILE A 184 19.57 10.65 3.78
N ASP A 185 19.97 11.90 3.51
CA ASP A 185 20.89 12.65 4.38
C ASP A 185 20.31 12.90 5.77
N LYS A 186 18.99 13.18 5.86
CA LYS A 186 18.29 13.37 7.13
C LYS A 186 17.96 12.02 7.79
N LEU A 187 17.57 11.02 6.99
CA LEU A 187 17.25 9.68 7.48
C LEU A 187 18.46 8.97 8.10
N LEU A 188 19.67 9.18 7.58
CA LEU A 188 20.91 8.65 8.18
C LEU A 188 21.23 9.27 9.56
N GLY A 189 20.54 10.33 9.96
CA GLY A 189 20.57 10.85 11.34
C GLY A 189 19.67 10.07 12.31
N ASN A 190 18.68 9.32 11.82
CA ASN A 190 17.69 8.62 12.62
C ASN A 190 18.15 7.18 12.96
N ASP A 191 18.23 6.84 14.24
CA ASP A 191 18.73 5.54 14.69
C ASP A 191 17.75 4.38 14.41
N ASP A 192 16.44 4.63 14.43
CA ASP A 192 15.43 3.64 14.03
C ASP A 192 15.53 3.33 12.54
N PHE A 193 15.76 4.34 11.70
CA PHE A 193 16.03 4.11 10.27
C PHE A 193 17.29 3.27 10.06
N LYS A 194 18.39 3.57 10.78
CA LYS A 194 19.61 2.74 10.72
C LYS A 194 19.37 1.31 11.19
N ARG A 195 18.49 1.11 12.18
CA ARG A 195 18.10 -0.23 12.64
C ARG A 195 17.40 -0.99 11.51
N VAL A 196 16.41 -0.38 10.86
CA VAL A 196 15.71 -0.97 9.70
C VAL A 196 16.68 -1.32 8.56
N LEU A 197 17.67 -0.48 8.27
CA LEU A 197 18.71 -0.81 7.27
C LEU A 197 19.52 -2.06 7.61
N ARG A 198 19.72 -2.36 8.91
CA ARG A 198 20.47 -3.54 9.35
C ARG A 198 19.60 -4.79 9.42
N GLU A 199 18.33 -4.63 9.77
CA GLU A 199 17.41 -5.74 10.04
C GLU A 199 16.61 -6.17 8.80
N THR A 200 16.37 -5.25 7.86
CA THR A 200 15.56 -5.51 6.65
C THR A 200 16.47 -5.58 5.42
N LEU A 201 17.10 -6.73 5.20
CA LEU A 201 18.12 -6.91 4.15
C LEU A 201 17.60 -6.64 2.73
N ASP A 202 16.39 -7.10 2.41
CA ASP A 202 15.75 -6.83 1.12
C ASP A 202 15.59 -5.33 0.86
N PHE A 203 15.21 -4.58 1.89
CA PHE A 203 15.10 -3.12 1.78
C PHE A 203 16.45 -2.47 1.55
N ALA A 204 17.49 -2.88 2.30
CA ALA A 204 18.83 -2.37 2.10
C ALA A 204 19.37 -2.68 0.69
N ALA A 205 19.10 -3.89 0.18
CA ALA A 205 19.46 -4.31 -1.17
C ALA A 205 18.75 -3.45 -2.22
N ASP A 206 17.44 -3.26 -2.11
CA ASP A 206 16.66 -2.42 -3.02
C ASP A 206 17.14 -0.95 -3.01
N LEU A 207 17.46 -0.41 -1.82
CA LEU A 207 17.96 0.95 -1.67
C LEU A 207 19.30 1.15 -2.39
N VAL A 208 20.25 0.22 -2.25
CA VAL A 208 21.55 0.29 -2.92
C VAL A 208 21.40 0.08 -4.43
N GLN A 209 20.62 -0.92 -4.86
CA GLN A 209 20.40 -1.19 -6.28
C GLN A 209 19.78 0.02 -7.01
N LYS A 210 18.78 0.66 -6.40
CA LYS A 210 18.13 1.84 -7.01
C LYS A 210 19.05 3.06 -6.98
N ARG A 211 19.85 3.22 -5.93
CA ARG A 211 20.88 4.28 -5.87
C ARG A 211 21.92 4.15 -6.98
N ASP A 212 22.42 2.95 -7.24
CA ASP A 212 23.42 2.71 -8.30
C ASP A 212 22.82 2.92 -9.70
N TYR A 213 21.53 2.60 -9.89
CA TYR A 213 20.81 2.93 -11.11
C TYR A 213 20.68 4.45 -11.33
N GLN A 214 20.39 5.22 -10.28
CA GLN A 214 20.24 6.68 -10.34
C GLN A 214 21.59 7.42 -10.40
N SER A 215 22.63 6.91 -9.73
CA SER A 215 23.94 7.56 -9.60
C SER A 215 24.92 7.19 -10.72
N GLY A 216 24.54 6.28 -11.61
CA GLY A 216 25.48 5.68 -12.56
C GLY A 216 25.69 6.47 -13.85
N ARG A 217 24.66 7.13 -14.39
CA ARG A 217 24.61 7.38 -15.84
C ARG A 217 25.06 8.79 -16.21
N THR A 218 26.36 8.94 -16.50
CA THR A 218 26.87 10.16 -17.12
C THR A 218 26.69 10.08 -18.64
N THR A 219 25.95 11.02 -19.21
CA THR A 219 25.79 11.15 -20.66
C THR A 219 26.83 12.11 -21.20
N TYR A 220 27.50 11.70 -22.27
CA TYR A 220 28.51 12.48 -22.97
C TYR A 220 28.07 12.70 -24.41
N ARG A 221 28.45 13.85 -24.97
CA ARG A 221 28.28 14.13 -26.39
C ARG A 221 29.63 14.11 -27.10
N CYS A 222 29.78 13.25 -28.10
CA CYS A 222 31.03 13.15 -28.84
C CYS A 222 31.25 14.37 -29.73
N PRO A 223 32.42 15.06 -29.68
CA PRO A 223 32.68 16.21 -30.54
C PRO A 223 32.94 15.81 -32.01
N ASP A 224 33.30 14.56 -32.27
CA ASP A 224 33.62 14.05 -33.61
C ASP A 224 32.35 13.53 -34.32
N CYS A 225 31.75 12.44 -33.85
CA CYS A 225 30.53 11.90 -34.46
C CYS A 225 29.23 12.61 -34.04
N SER A 226 29.27 13.59 -33.13
CA SER A 226 28.09 14.32 -32.63
C SER A 226 27.02 13.49 -31.90
N GLU A 227 27.21 12.19 -31.78
CA GLU A 227 26.31 11.27 -31.09
C GLU A 227 26.43 11.34 -29.57
N ASP A 228 25.30 11.14 -28.91
CA ASP A 228 25.18 11.04 -27.46
C ASP A 228 25.35 9.59 -27.02
N TRP A 229 26.11 9.37 -25.96
CA TRP A 229 26.24 8.04 -25.35
C TRP A 229 26.34 8.16 -23.83
N SER A 230 25.87 7.15 -23.10
CA SER A 230 25.93 7.13 -21.65
C SER A 230 26.69 5.93 -21.14
N VAL A 231 27.40 6.08 -20.03
CA VAL A 231 28.03 4.97 -19.33
C VAL A 231 27.72 5.02 -17.84
N VAL A 232 27.58 3.84 -17.26
CA VAL A 232 27.53 3.63 -15.82
C VAL A 232 28.96 3.42 -15.35
N CYS A 233 29.69 4.49 -14.98
CA CYS A 233 31.08 4.30 -14.54
C CYS A 233 31.62 5.37 -13.61
N SER A 234 32.37 4.89 -12.60
CA SER A 234 33.27 5.66 -11.75
C SER A 234 34.69 5.81 -12.31
N THR A 235 34.98 5.23 -13.50
CA THR A 235 36.30 5.28 -14.13
C THR A 235 36.37 6.30 -15.28
N THR A 236 37.58 6.80 -15.56
CA THR A 236 37.83 7.72 -16.67
C THR A 236 37.67 7.01 -18.02
N VAL A 237 36.62 7.39 -18.77
CA VAL A 237 36.46 6.99 -20.17
C VAL A 237 37.52 7.74 -21.00
N ALA A 238 38.16 7.05 -21.95
CA ALA A 238 39.21 7.62 -22.78
C ALA A 238 38.80 7.78 -24.26
N TYR A 239 37.72 7.12 -24.70
CA TYR A 239 37.30 7.11 -26.11
C TYR A 239 35.76 7.03 -26.27
N CYS A 240 35.26 7.49 -27.41
CA CYS A 240 33.87 7.38 -27.79
C CYS A 240 33.58 5.93 -28.21
N PRO A 241 32.54 5.26 -27.68
CA PRO A 241 32.21 3.89 -28.06
C PRO A 241 31.66 3.77 -29.50
N LEU A 242 31.23 4.87 -30.12
CA LEU A 242 30.58 4.86 -31.44
C LEU A 242 31.54 5.13 -32.59
N CYS A 243 32.55 6.00 -32.41
CA CYS A 243 33.52 6.32 -33.44
C CYS A 243 35.00 6.11 -33.03
N GLY A 244 35.26 5.75 -31.77
CA GLY A 244 36.62 5.54 -31.27
C GLY A 244 37.41 6.82 -30.96
N TYR A 245 36.81 8.00 -31.12
CA TYR A 245 37.46 9.29 -30.86
C TYR A 245 37.94 9.41 -29.41
N ARG A 246 39.20 9.78 -29.20
CA ARG A 246 39.80 9.94 -27.87
C ARG A 246 39.69 11.36 -27.35
N ALA A 247 39.22 11.52 -26.12
CA ALA A 247 39.09 12.81 -25.46
C ALA A 247 39.11 12.68 -23.94
N THR A 248 39.31 13.83 -23.27
CA THR A 248 39.05 13.96 -21.83
C THR A 248 37.57 14.27 -21.65
N TRP A 249 36.79 13.24 -21.37
CA TRP A 249 35.33 13.30 -21.42
C TRP A 249 34.67 14.16 -20.33
N SER A 250 35.40 14.56 -19.28
CA SER A 250 34.89 15.48 -18.25
C SER A 250 34.41 16.83 -18.78
N ARG A 251 34.90 17.28 -19.94
CA ARG A 251 34.47 18.53 -20.61
C ARG A 251 33.30 18.35 -21.58
N HIS A 252 32.89 17.11 -21.82
CA HIS A 252 31.87 16.73 -22.79
C HIS A 252 30.65 16.10 -22.11
N VAL A 253 30.55 16.23 -20.79
CA VAL A 253 29.39 15.82 -20.00
C VAL A 253 28.20 16.68 -20.41
N LYS A 254 27.09 16.03 -20.74
CA LYS A 254 25.81 16.67 -20.98
C LYS A 254 25.13 16.83 -19.62
N ASN A 255 25.08 18.06 -19.11
CA ASN A 255 24.34 18.35 -17.89
C ASN A 255 22.85 18.16 -18.17
N ASN A 256 22.17 17.33 -17.37
CA ASN A 256 20.71 17.26 -17.39
C ASN A 256 20.18 18.57 -16.79
N THR A 257 19.62 19.46 -17.63
CA THR A 257 18.63 20.45 -17.21
C THR A 257 17.29 19.79 -16.97
#